data_AF-A0A951E6E2-F1
#
_entry.id   AF-A0A951E6E2-F1
#
_cell.length_a   1.000
_cell.length_b   1.000
_cell.length_c   1.000
_cell.angle_alpha   90.00
_cell.angle_beta   90.00
_cell.angle_gamma   90.00
#
_symmetry.space_group_name_H-M   'P 1'
#
loop_
_entity.id
_entity.type
_entity.pdbx_description
1 polymer ?
#
loop_
_entity_poly.entity_id
_entity_poly.type
_entity_poly.pdbx_seq_one_letter_code
_entity_poly.pdbx_strand_id
1 'polypeptide(L)'
;MKFKYFLFPILAVIGCGWLQAQSADSTPLASPGNGPDEHWRHHHGWIWRELNLTEAQKVQIKSIRQDMKSKTHPALAAVLKAKLKLQQDIDANSEQALIAADASALATAESQFASVRAMELGQIKVLLTDEQKTTLQNLRQKREERMQEMINRLSQPTT
;
A
#
# COMPACT_ATOMS: atom_id res chain seq x y z
N MET A 1 31.52 -49.00 8.63
CA MET A 1 32.97 -49.01 8.95
C MET A 1 33.62 -47.91 8.09
N LYS A 2 34.22 -46.81 8.58
CA LYS A 2 34.92 -46.47 9.82
C LYS A 2 34.87 -44.94 10.02
N PHE A 3 34.60 -44.50 11.24
CA PHE A 3 34.79 -43.13 11.73
C PHE A 3 36.28 -42.86 11.96
N LYS A 4 36.79 -41.67 11.59
CA LYS A 4 38.07 -41.16 12.07
C LYS A 4 37.96 -39.66 12.36
N TYR A 5 37.92 -39.34 13.64
CA TYR A 5 38.19 -38.03 14.20
C TYR A 5 39.69 -37.73 14.11
N PHE A 6 40.07 -36.50 13.77
CA PHE A 6 41.36 -35.94 14.14
C PHE A 6 41.15 -34.56 14.76
N LEU A 7 41.30 -34.55 16.09
CA LEU A 7 41.51 -33.44 16.98
C LEU A 7 43.01 -33.14 16.95
N PHE A 8 43.46 -31.88 16.81
CA PHE A 8 44.63 -31.35 17.53
C PHE A 8 44.63 -29.79 17.49
N PRO A 9 45.13 -29.11 18.53
CA PRO A 9 44.71 -27.75 18.90
C PRO A 9 45.86 -26.71 18.99
N ILE A 10 45.50 -25.47 19.39
CA ILE A 10 46.31 -24.40 20.03
C ILE A 10 47.24 -23.57 19.10
N LEU A 11 47.03 -22.24 19.03
CA LEU A 11 47.82 -21.25 19.80
C LEU A 11 47.28 -19.81 19.67
N ALA A 12 47.17 -19.14 20.81
CA ALA A 12 46.78 -17.75 20.98
C ALA A 12 47.97 -16.80 20.77
N VAL A 13 47.74 -15.64 20.14
CA VAL A 13 48.60 -14.46 20.31
C VAL A 13 47.74 -13.25 20.60
N ILE A 14 48.06 -12.65 21.74
CA ILE A 14 47.54 -11.41 22.33
C ILE A 14 48.25 -10.23 21.66
N GLY A 15 47.48 -9.21 21.25
CA GLY A 15 48.01 -7.92 20.83
C GLY A 15 47.15 -6.79 21.39
N CYS A 16 47.68 -6.06 22.38
CA CYS A 16 47.07 -4.91 23.03
C CYS A 16 46.89 -3.72 22.06
N GLY A 17 45.69 -3.13 22.07
CA GLY A 17 45.43 -1.77 21.61
C GLY A 17 44.53 -1.07 22.61
N TRP A 18 45.06 -0.05 23.28
CA TRP A 18 44.36 0.75 24.28
C TRP A 18 43.40 1.75 23.62
N LEU A 19 42.30 2.02 24.33
CA LEU A 19 41.43 3.20 24.30
C LEU A 19 40.93 3.73 22.93
N GLN A 20 39.62 3.56 22.70
CA GLN A 20 38.71 4.71 22.89
C GLN A 20 37.28 4.21 23.14
N ALA A 21 36.80 4.52 24.34
CA ALA A 21 35.39 4.55 24.64
C ALA A 21 34.73 5.65 23.81
N GLN A 22 33.82 5.27 22.92
CA GLN A 22 32.75 6.15 22.47
C GLN A 22 31.44 5.47 22.86
N SER A 23 30.99 5.76 24.07
CA SER A 23 29.63 5.49 24.50
C SER A 23 28.78 6.72 24.17
N ALA A 24 27.69 6.47 23.45
CA ALA A 24 26.53 7.32 23.25
C ALA A 24 26.74 8.62 22.45
N ASP A 25 26.32 8.59 21.19
CA ASP A 25 25.09 9.30 20.85
C ASP A 25 24.43 8.64 19.63
N SER A 26 23.85 7.45 19.82
CA SER A 26 22.87 6.93 18.86
C SER A 26 21.53 7.57 19.20
N THR A 27 21.37 8.84 18.83
CA THR A 27 20.04 9.40 18.62
C THR A 27 19.56 8.86 17.28
N PRO A 28 18.63 7.88 17.22
CA PRO A 28 17.91 7.71 15.97
C PRO A 28 17.13 9.00 15.80
N LEU A 29 17.52 9.84 14.83
CA LEU A 29 16.57 10.78 14.25
C LEU A 29 15.41 9.90 13.78
N ALA A 30 14.35 9.87 14.57
CA ALA A 30 13.05 9.43 14.13
C ALA A 30 12.67 10.36 12.98
N SER A 31 13.05 9.98 11.77
CA SER A 31 12.46 10.52 10.57
C SER A 31 10.96 10.30 10.73
N PRO A 32 10.10 11.34 10.68
CA PRO A 32 8.66 11.13 10.67
C PRO A 32 8.37 10.35 9.39
N GLY A 33 8.25 9.04 9.54
CA GLY A 33 7.84 8.14 8.48
C GLY A 33 6.38 8.44 8.15
N ASN A 34 6.15 9.51 7.39
CA ASN A 34 4.94 9.69 6.62
C ASN A 34 4.99 8.64 5.51
N GLY A 35 4.70 7.40 5.89
CA GLY A 35 4.58 6.31 4.94
C GLY A 35 3.48 6.67 3.93
N PRO A 36 3.66 6.36 2.64
CA PRO A 36 2.66 6.63 1.60
C PRO A 36 1.31 5.89 1.82
N ASP A 37 1.19 5.10 2.89
CA ASP A 37 0.03 4.26 3.20
C ASP A 37 -1.00 4.93 4.15
N GLU A 38 -0.65 6.03 4.84
CA GLU A 38 -1.59 6.71 5.76
C GLU A 38 -2.64 7.56 5.03
N HIS A 39 -2.30 8.16 3.89
CA HIS A 39 -3.23 9.02 3.15
C HIS A 39 -4.44 8.27 2.57
N TRP A 40 -4.28 7.00 2.17
CA TRP A 40 -5.33 6.26 1.47
C TRP A 40 -6.55 5.92 2.35
N ARG A 41 -6.36 5.81 3.68
CA ARG A 41 -7.44 5.42 4.59
C ARG A 41 -8.45 6.53 4.83
N HIS A 42 -8.07 7.79 4.71
CA HIS A 42 -8.95 8.93 5.04
C HIS A 42 -9.80 9.41 3.86
N HIS A 43 -9.35 9.24 2.61
CA HIS A 43 -10.00 9.85 1.45
C HIS A 43 -11.28 9.16 0.96
N HIS A 44 -11.64 7.97 1.44
CA HIS A 44 -12.89 7.30 1.02
C HIS A 44 -13.95 7.22 2.12
N GLY A 45 -13.59 7.42 3.38
CA GLY A 45 -14.53 7.39 4.50
C GLY A 45 -15.52 8.56 4.49
N TRP A 46 -15.15 9.71 3.91
CA TRP A 46 -16.01 10.90 3.91
C TRP A 46 -17.26 10.74 3.03
N ILE A 47 -17.14 10.09 1.85
CA ILE A 47 -18.29 9.88 0.95
C ILE A 47 -19.38 9.09 1.65
N TRP A 48 -19.02 8.02 2.37
CA TRP A 48 -19.99 7.19 3.08
C TRP A 48 -20.66 7.89 4.26
N ARG A 49 -19.98 8.87 4.88
CA ARG A 49 -20.57 9.70 5.94
C ARG A 49 -21.63 10.66 5.39
N GLU A 50 -21.38 11.22 4.20
CA GLU A 50 -22.29 12.16 3.55
C GLU A 50 -23.63 11.52 3.11
N LEU A 51 -23.64 10.20 2.91
CA LEU A 51 -24.85 9.47 2.48
C LEU A 51 -25.88 9.26 3.59
N ASN A 52 -25.59 9.66 4.84
CA ASN A 52 -26.50 9.52 5.98
C ASN A 52 -27.11 8.10 6.06
N LEU A 53 -26.24 7.09 6.00
CA LEU A 53 -26.66 5.69 5.99
C LEU A 53 -27.43 5.34 7.27
N THR A 54 -28.53 4.62 7.14
CA THR A 54 -29.27 4.07 8.28
C THR A 54 -28.46 2.98 8.98
N GLU A 55 -28.77 2.67 10.24
CA GLU A 55 -28.10 1.57 10.95
C GLU A 55 -28.29 0.22 10.24
N ALA A 56 -29.47 -0.02 9.67
CA ALA A 56 -29.73 -1.22 8.88
C ALA A 56 -28.83 -1.29 7.63
N GLN A 57 -28.67 -0.19 6.89
CA GLN A 57 -27.76 -0.12 5.75
C GLN A 57 -26.29 -0.35 6.18
N LYS A 58 -25.86 0.24 7.30
CA LYS A 58 -24.49 0.06 7.82
C LYS A 58 -24.20 -1.41 8.15
N VAL A 59 -25.15 -2.12 8.76
CA VAL A 59 -25.01 -3.56 9.06
C VAL A 59 -24.90 -4.37 7.77
N GLN A 60 -25.75 -4.13 6.78
CA GLN A 60 -25.69 -4.83 5.50
C GLN A 60 -24.38 -4.55 4.74
N ILE A 61 -23.92 -3.30 4.73
CA ILE A 61 -22.63 -2.92 4.13
C ILE A 61 -21.47 -3.64 4.83
N LYS A 62 -21.52 -3.77 6.17
CA LYS A 62 -20.51 -4.52 6.92
C LYS A 62 -20.49 -5.99 6.51
N SER A 63 -21.66 -6.62 6.32
CA SER A 63 -21.77 -7.99 5.83
C SER A 63 -21.13 -8.14 4.44
N ILE A 64 -21.49 -7.27 3.49
CA ILE A 64 -20.91 -7.27 2.13
C ILE A 64 -19.38 -7.19 2.19
N ARG A 65 -18.82 -6.32 3.04
CA ARG A 65 -17.36 -6.19 3.21
C ARG A 65 -16.74 -7.44 3.81
N GLN A 66 -17.42 -8.09 4.75
CA GLN A 66 -16.96 -9.34 5.35
C GLN A 66 -16.94 -10.46 4.31
N ASP A 67 -17.98 -10.57 3.49
CA ASP A 67 -18.10 -11.59 2.44
C ASP A 67 -17.04 -11.37 1.33
N MET A 68 -16.81 -10.12 0.96
CA MET A 68 -15.81 -9.73 -0.03
C MET A 68 -14.36 -9.84 0.46
N LYS A 69 -14.14 -10.00 1.78
CA LYS A 69 -12.81 -10.02 2.39
C LYS A 69 -11.88 -11.07 1.74
N SER A 70 -12.42 -12.24 1.41
CA SER A 70 -11.71 -13.33 0.74
C SER A 70 -11.15 -12.95 -0.64
N LYS A 71 -11.75 -11.96 -1.32
CA LYS A 71 -11.30 -11.45 -2.62
C LYS A 71 -10.44 -10.19 -2.45
N THR A 72 -10.85 -9.29 -1.57
CA THR A 72 -10.19 -8.00 -1.37
C THR A 72 -8.81 -8.14 -0.73
N HIS A 73 -8.66 -9.02 0.27
CA HIS A 73 -7.39 -9.16 0.98
C HIS A 73 -6.25 -9.71 0.10
N PRO A 74 -6.43 -10.83 -0.63
CA PRO A 74 -5.40 -11.32 -1.54
C PRO A 74 -5.05 -10.32 -2.65
N ALA A 75 -6.04 -9.64 -3.24
CA ALA A 75 -5.80 -8.64 -4.28
C ALA A 75 -4.99 -7.45 -3.74
N LEU A 76 -5.31 -6.94 -2.54
CA LEU A 76 -4.51 -5.90 -1.90
C LEU A 76 -3.10 -6.39 -1.56
N ALA A 77 -2.96 -7.61 -1.06
CA ALA A 77 -1.66 -8.19 -0.76
C ALA A 77 -0.79 -8.31 -2.02
N ALA A 78 -1.38 -8.61 -3.19
CA ALA A 78 -0.66 -8.63 -4.46
C ALA A 78 -0.12 -7.24 -4.84
N VAL A 79 -0.93 -6.19 -4.70
CA VAL A 79 -0.49 -4.79 -4.91
C VAL A 79 0.68 -4.44 -3.99
N LEU A 80 0.55 -4.72 -2.69
CA LEU A 80 1.59 -4.39 -1.70
C LEU A 80 2.90 -5.15 -1.98
N LYS A 81 2.82 -6.43 -2.35
CA LYS A 81 3.99 -7.23 -2.71
C LYS A 81 4.67 -6.69 -3.97
N ALA A 82 3.90 -6.37 -5.02
CA ALA A 82 4.44 -5.83 -6.27
C ALA A 82 5.11 -4.46 -6.04
N LYS A 83 4.48 -3.59 -5.23
CA LYS A 83 5.04 -2.29 -4.87
C LYS A 83 6.34 -2.42 -4.06
N LEU A 84 6.36 -3.31 -3.07
CA LEU A 84 7.56 -3.58 -2.28
C LEU A 84 8.69 -4.09 -3.16
N LYS A 85 8.40 -5.03 -4.06
CA LYS A 85 9.38 -5.58 -4.98
C LYS A 85 9.94 -4.52 -5.93
N LEU A 86 9.08 -3.71 -6.56
CA LEU A 86 9.52 -2.60 -7.40
C LEU A 86 10.44 -1.64 -6.63
N GLN A 87 10.09 -1.29 -5.39
CA GLN A 87 10.93 -0.42 -4.56
C GLN A 87 12.29 -1.06 -4.25
N GLN A 88 12.32 -2.35 -3.89
CA GLN A 88 13.56 -3.07 -3.63
C GLN A 88 14.49 -3.10 -4.86
N ASP A 89 13.93 -3.34 -6.04
CA ASP A 89 14.71 -3.39 -7.27
C ASP A 89 15.24 -2.01 -7.67
N ILE A 90 14.48 -0.93 -7.41
CA ILE A 90 14.94 0.47 -7.55
C ILE A 90 16.09 0.76 -6.56
N ASP A 91 15.91 0.45 -5.28
CA ASP A 91 16.90 0.73 -4.23
C ASP A 91 18.21 -0.05 -4.45
N ALA A 92 18.10 -1.24 -5.04
CA ALA A 92 19.23 -2.07 -5.44
C ALA A 92 19.94 -1.58 -6.73
N ASN A 93 19.46 -0.51 -7.37
CA ASN A 93 19.91 -0.05 -8.68
C ASN A 93 19.92 -1.17 -9.73
N SER A 94 18.85 -1.97 -9.74
CA SER A 94 18.71 -3.11 -10.66
C SER A 94 18.62 -2.64 -12.11
N GLU A 95 18.77 -3.60 -13.04
CA GLU A 95 18.68 -3.31 -14.47
C GLU A 95 17.34 -2.68 -14.86
N GLN A 96 17.38 -1.71 -15.79
CA GLN A 96 16.18 -0.98 -16.25
C GLN A 96 15.08 -1.92 -16.77
N ALA A 97 15.45 -3.02 -17.41
CA ALA A 97 14.50 -4.02 -17.91
C ALA A 97 13.74 -4.71 -16.78
N LEU A 98 14.40 -4.97 -15.65
CA LEU A 98 13.79 -5.59 -14.47
C LEU A 98 12.83 -4.61 -13.78
N ILE A 99 13.26 -3.35 -13.60
CA ILE A 99 12.40 -2.29 -13.06
C ILE A 99 11.15 -2.11 -13.93
N ALA A 100 11.28 -2.15 -15.26
CA ALA A 100 10.14 -2.05 -16.18
C ALA A 100 9.19 -3.26 -16.05
N ALA A 101 9.72 -4.46 -15.87
CA ALA A 101 8.92 -5.67 -15.66
C ALA A 101 8.13 -5.60 -14.34
N ASP A 102 8.77 -5.17 -13.25
CA ASP A 102 8.13 -5.02 -11.94
C ASP A 102 7.08 -3.91 -11.93
N ALA A 103 7.31 -2.81 -12.64
CA ALA A 103 6.31 -1.76 -12.83
C ALA A 103 5.07 -2.29 -13.57
N SER A 104 5.26 -3.11 -14.60
CA SER A 104 4.15 -3.77 -15.31
C SER A 104 3.38 -4.75 -14.42
N ALA A 105 4.10 -5.50 -13.57
CA ALA A 105 3.48 -6.38 -12.59
C ALA A 105 2.64 -5.61 -11.55
N LEU A 106 3.14 -4.47 -11.07
CA LEU A 106 2.39 -3.58 -10.18
C LEU A 106 1.11 -3.05 -10.85
N ALA A 107 1.21 -2.53 -12.07
CA ALA A 107 0.05 -2.03 -12.81
C ALA A 107 -1.04 -3.11 -13.00
N THR A 108 -0.61 -4.35 -13.26
CA THR A 108 -1.53 -5.51 -13.37
C THR A 108 -2.23 -5.79 -12.05
N ALA A 109 -1.49 -5.82 -10.93
CA ALA A 109 -2.06 -6.04 -9.60
C ALA A 109 -3.04 -4.93 -9.19
N GLU A 110 -2.72 -3.67 -9.49
CA GLU A 110 -3.60 -2.52 -9.22
C GLU A 110 -4.91 -2.60 -10.01
N SER A 111 -4.86 -2.98 -11.29
CA SER A 111 -6.05 -3.20 -12.13
C SER A 111 -6.96 -4.30 -11.58
N GLN A 112 -6.37 -5.42 -11.14
CA GLN A 112 -7.12 -6.52 -10.52
C GLN A 112 -7.76 -6.07 -9.20
N PHE A 113 -7.03 -5.35 -8.36
CA PHE A 113 -7.57 -4.81 -7.11
C PHE A 113 -8.70 -3.80 -7.36
N ALA A 114 -8.54 -2.89 -8.34
CA ALA A 114 -9.58 -1.94 -8.74
C ALA A 114 -10.86 -2.66 -9.17
N SER A 115 -10.74 -3.76 -9.92
CA SER A 115 -11.87 -4.59 -10.33
C SER A 115 -12.62 -5.19 -9.13
N VAL A 116 -11.90 -5.74 -8.14
CA VAL A 116 -12.52 -6.27 -6.91
C VAL A 116 -13.23 -5.17 -6.12
N ARG A 117 -12.62 -3.98 -6.02
CA ARG A 117 -13.24 -2.82 -5.37
C ARG A 117 -14.48 -2.33 -6.11
N ALA A 118 -14.48 -2.34 -7.44
CA ALA A 118 -15.65 -1.99 -8.24
C ALA A 118 -16.82 -2.95 -7.98
N MET A 119 -16.55 -4.26 -7.87
CA MET A 119 -17.57 -5.25 -7.52
C MET A 119 -18.18 -5.00 -6.13
N GLU A 120 -17.34 -4.75 -5.11
CA GLU A 120 -17.78 -4.43 -3.75
C GLU A 120 -18.66 -3.16 -3.74
N LEU A 121 -18.21 -2.10 -4.42
CA LEU A 121 -18.97 -0.86 -4.55
C LEU A 121 -20.30 -1.08 -5.28
N GLY A 122 -20.33 -1.93 -6.31
CA GLY A 122 -21.54 -2.30 -7.03
C GLY A 122 -22.60 -2.89 -6.09
N GLN A 123 -22.20 -3.86 -5.25
CA GLN A 123 -23.10 -4.47 -4.27
C GLN A 123 -23.61 -3.47 -3.23
N ILE A 124 -22.74 -2.60 -2.73
CA ILE A 124 -23.13 -1.57 -1.75
C ILE A 124 -24.14 -0.58 -2.36
N LYS A 125 -23.97 -0.18 -3.62
CA LYS A 125 -24.85 0.80 -4.28
C LYS A 125 -26.30 0.31 -4.43
N VAL A 126 -26.54 -1.00 -4.44
CA VAL A 126 -27.88 -1.58 -4.47
C VAL A 126 -28.66 -1.28 -3.18
N LEU A 127 -27.97 -1.06 -2.06
CA LEU A 127 -28.59 -0.81 -0.76
C LEU A 127 -28.99 0.67 -0.54
N LEU A 128 -28.58 1.57 -1.43
CA LEU A 128 -28.82 3.00 -1.30
C LEU A 128 -30.23 3.35 -1.77
N THR A 129 -30.87 4.31 -1.09
CA THR A 129 -32.11 4.93 -1.58
C THR A 129 -31.84 5.79 -2.80
N ASP A 130 -32.89 6.23 -3.50
CA ASP A 130 -32.73 7.07 -4.69
C ASP A 130 -32.20 8.47 -4.34
N GLU A 131 -32.57 9.01 -3.18
CA GLU A 131 -31.99 10.24 -2.65
C GLU A 131 -30.49 10.06 -2.36
N GLN A 132 -30.10 8.95 -1.75
CA GLN A 132 -28.69 8.66 -1.47
C GLN A 132 -27.88 8.42 -2.76
N LYS A 133 -28.46 7.77 -3.78
CA LYS A 133 -27.83 7.64 -5.09
C LYS A 133 -27.63 9.00 -5.75
N THR A 134 -28.60 9.90 -5.62
CA THR A 134 -28.51 11.28 -6.11
C THR A 134 -27.38 12.04 -5.41
N THR A 135 -27.30 11.95 -4.08
CA THR A 135 -26.17 12.51 -3.31
C THR A 135 -24.83 11.93 -3.78
N LEU A 136 -24.75 10.61 -3.96
CA LEU A 136 -23.54 9.95 -4.46
C LEU A 136 -23.13 10.45 -5.86
N GLN A 137 -24.09 10.69 -6.76
CA GLN A 137 -23.84 11.22 -8.09
C GLN A 137 -23.29 12.65 -8.02
N ASN A 138 -23.86 13.52 -7.20
CA ASN A 138 -23.36 14.89 -7.00
C ASN A 138 -21.93 14.90 -6.47
N LEU A 139 -21.60 14.01 -5.51
CA LEU A 139 -20.25 13.88 -4.99
C LEU A 139 -19.26 13.35 -6.04
N ARG A 140 -19.71 12.48 -6.94
CA ARG A 140 -18.90 11.98 -8.07
C ARG A 140 -18.60 13.08 -9.07
N GLN A 141 -19.61 13.86 -9.46
CA GLN A 141 -19.42 14.99 -10.36
C GLN A 141 -18.40 15.99 -9.81
N LYS A 142 -18.51 16.39 -8.54
CA LYS A 142 -17.51 17.26 -7.88
C LYS A 142 -16.10 16.66 -7.85
N ARG A 143 -15.98 15.33 -7.82
CA ARG A 143 -14.68 14.66 -7.90
C ARG A 143 -14.16 14.68 -9.34
N GLU A 144 -15.01 14.43 -10.32
CA GLU A 144 -14.68 14.48 -11.75
C GLU A 144 -14.22 15.87 -12.18
N GLU A 145 -14.91 16.93 -11.74
CA GLU A 145 -14.51 18.32 -11.99
C GLU A 145 -13.10 18.61 -11.43
N ARG A 146 -12.83 18.23 -10.18
CA ARG A 146 -11.48 18.39 -9.58
C ARG A 146 -10.41 17.56 -10.30
N MET A 147 -10.76 16.36 -10.75
CA MET A 147 -9.84 15.54 -11.54
C MET A 147 -9.57 16.18 -12.90
N GLN A 148 -10.60 16.74 -13.55
CA GLN A 148 -10.44 17.43 -14.82
C GLN A 148 -9.58 18.68 -14.68
N GLU A 149 -9.78 19.46 -13.63
CA GLU A 149 -8.93 20.61 -13.30
C GLU A 149 -7.47 20.19 -13.10
N MET A 150 -7.25 19.11 -12.35
CA MET A 150 -5.91 18.56 -12.14
C MET A 150 -5.28 18.06 -13.45
N ILE A 151 -6.05 17.38 -14.30
CA ILE A 151 -5.59 16.96 -15.64
C ILE A 151 -5.19 18.18 -16.46
N ASN A 152 -6.05 19.19 -16.54
CA ASN A 152 -5.77 20.41 -17.29
C ASN A 152 -4.48 21.09 -16.80
N ARG A 153 -4.28 21.16 -15.48
CA ARG A 153 -3.07 21.73 -14.88
C ARG A 153 -1.81 20.94 -15.24
N LEU A 154 -1.89 19.60 -15.20
CA LEU A 154 -0.74 18.72 -15.48
C LEU A 154 -0.45 18.56 -16.97
N SER A 155 -1.43 18.82 -17.84
CA SER A 155 -1.27 18.76 -19.30
C SER A 155 -0.76 20.05 -19.93
N GLN A 156 -0.70 21.16 -19.18
CA GLN A 156 -0.11 22.41 -19.67
C GLN A 156 1.43 22.31 -19.65
N PRO A 157 2.12 22.82 -20.68
CA PRO A 157 3.57 22.87 -20.69
C PRO A 157 4.05 23.78 -19.55
N THR A 158 4.97 23.29 -18.73
CA THR A 158 5.69 24.12 -17.77
C THR A 158 6.57 25.11 -18.55
N THR A 159 6.21 26.39 -18.51
CA THR A 159 7.01 27.51 -19.03
C THR A 159 8.27 27.74 -18.22
#